data_AF-A0A3S4UCF2-F1
#
_entry.id   AF-A0A3S4UCF2-F1
#
_cell.length_a   1.000
_cell.length_b   1.000
_cell.length_c   1.000
_cell.angle_alpha   90.00
_cell.angle_beta   90.00
_cell.angle_gamma   90.00
#
_symmetry.space_group_name_H-M   'P 1'
#
loop_
_entity.id
_entity.type
_entity.pdbx_description
1 polymer ?
#
loop_
_entity_poly.entity_id
_entity_poly.type
_entity_poly.pdbx_seq_one_letter_code
_entity_poly.pdbx_strand_id
1 'polypeptide(L)'
;MFVPKRIASHGNVERILPGREKIELESATLEFHDPQQIVPDLYVTLDGRKLFVEIAVTHPCDEEKIRRIRQHGIAAIEIDLSHIARDAAPEVVADAVIRSAPRKWLFNEAIDNAVIELQKEANAARLAAENKLTADARQKARAYDIALRSSPKALPISTIDVLRGIGLDKHIGIEVAGHACFTTHPTNWQAIVLADVLYGKGLGKKLPTAVSVTKHLMDKGLVRAEFRWISNDLEAAVEALDNRFAAPWRAVEFYLKYLTGVGVALDWTHGFAISPAIASSWFDWVIEEMGRSAARKGIEETIGWLLDQLPDEERHGMTVEDWLNMTNPETGEPYAAVLESTRTMHPVEAELRAIVGLFKGTRTDVRELLGLPIANECDRRLAVIATKEAEKKASAAVQAETIKINRQNELAEYAETVLDDPDAWLNEAHPDLDGRSPLEAAYHGYHAAGKAREILSAIERRQQADRDSLAEANFWRQKLRKAVEQRLSKDEAEAFLNDRDEDYNRATAVIFCRDEASYRSVLRKLHIWTQAFGSQRHRPF
;
A
#
# COMPACT_ATOMS: atom_id res chain seq x y z
N MET A 1 -36.81 -63.44 32.39
CA MET A 1 -37.56 -62.47 31.56
C MET A 1 -36.76 -61.18 31.43
N PHE A 2 -36.83 -60.49 30.29
CA PHE A 2 -36.26 -59.15 30.14
C PHE A 2 -37.28 -58.07 30.49
N VAL A 3 -36.84 -57.02 31.20
CA VAL A 3 -37.65 -55.84 31.55
C VAL A 3 -37.05 -54.58 30.93
N PRO A 4 -37.87 -53.54 30.65
CA PRO A 4 -37.36 -52.29 30.07
C PRO A 4 -36.40 -51.59 31.02
N LYS A 5 -35.45 -50.82 30.46
CA LYS A 5 -34.64 -49.87 31.24
C LYS A 5 -35.54 -48.88 31.97
N ARG A 6 -35.14 -48.50 33.19
CA ARG A 6 -35.83 -47.47 33.97
C ARG A 6 -35.25 -46.12 33.58
N ILE A 7 -36.00 -45.33 32.83
CA ILE A 7 -35.57 -44.01 32.35
C ILE A 7 -36.62 -43.01 32.79
N ALA A 8 -36.20 -42.00 33.55
CA ALA A 8 -37.02 -40.84 33.88
C ALA A 8 -36.64 -39.70 32.95
N SER A 9 -37.62 -38.98 32.41
CA SER A 9 -37.39 -37.86 31.50
C SER A 9 -38.23 -36.64 31.89
N HIS A 10 -37.62 -35.45 31.78
CA HIS A 10 -38.32 -34.17 31.92
C HIS A 10 -37.66 -33.12 31.01
N GLY A 11 -38.43 -32.56 30.06
CA GLY A 11 -37.87 -31.70 29.01
C GLY A 11 -36.83 -32.45 28.18
N ASN A 12 -35.64 -31.88 28.04
CA ASN A 12 -34.51 -32.49 27.30
C ASN A 12 -33.56 -33.30 28.21
N VAL A 13 -33.92 -33.52 29.48
CA VAL A 13 -33.08 -34.24 30.44
C VAL A 13 -33.62 -35.64 30.65
N GLU A 14 -32.76 -36.64 30.44
CA GLU A 14 -33.04 -38.05 30.76
C GLU A 14 -32.12 -38.55 31.88
N ARG A 15 -32.67 -39.34 32.79
CA ARG A 15 -31.96 -39.96 33.91
C ARG A 15 -32.22 -41.47 33.88
N ILE A 16 -31.17 -42.23 33.57
CA ILE A 16 -31.21 -43.68 33.65
C ILE A 16 -31.09 -44.09 35.13
N LEU A 17 -32.07 -44.85 35.62
CA LEU A 17 -32.11 -45.34 36.99
C LEU A 17 -31.49 -46.74 37.09
N PRO A 18 -30.90 -47.09 38.25
CA PRO A 18 -30.35 -48.42 38.46
C PRO A 18 -31.46 -49.50 38.44
N GLY A 19 -31.14 -50.65 37.83
CA GLY A 19 -32.03 -51.81 37.75
C GLY A 19 -31.42 -52.94 36.91
N ARG A 20 -31.91 -54.16 37.10
CA ARG A 20 -31.56 -55.31 36.27
C ARG A 20 -32.48 -55.33 35.04
N GLU A 21 -31.92 -55.52 33.85
CA GLU A 21 -32.69 -55.71 32.61
C GLU A 21 -33.12 -57.16 32.41
N LYS A 22 -32.45 -58.11 33.05
CA LYS A 22 -32.82 -59.53 33.09
C LYS A 22 -33.20 -59.91 34.52
N ILE A 23 -34.41 -60.43 34.67
CA ILE A 23 -34.97 -60.90 35.94
C ILE A 23 -35.27 -62.40 35.87
N GLU A 24 -35.14 -63.10 36.98
CA GLU A 24 -35.62 -64.47 37.16
C GLU A 24 -37.02 -64.41 37.78
N LEU A 25 -37.94 -65.21 37.26
CA LEU A 25 -39.32 -65.25 37.75
C LEU A 25 -39.42 -66.33 38.82
N GLU A 26 -39.98 -65.99 39.98
CA GLU A 26 -40.26 -66.95 41.05
C GLU A 26 -41.59 -67.67 40.78
N SER A 27 -42.59 -66.93 40.31
CA SER A 27 -43.90 -67.44 39.94
C SER A 27 -44.56 -66.57 38.88
N ALA A 28 -45.44 -67.18 38.10
CA ALA A 28 -46.31 -66.51 37.14
C ALA A 28 -47.73 -67.09 37.24
N THR A 29 -48.73 -66.23 37.33
CA THR A 29 -50.14 -66.59 37.48
C THR A 29 -50.95 -65.91 36.38
N LEU A 30 -51.72 -66.73 35.65
CA LEU A 30 -52.74 -66.29 34.72
C LEU A 30 -54.07 -66.12 35.45
N GLU A 31 -54.96 -65.26 34.93
CA GLU A 31 -56.30 -65.03 35.49
C GLU A 31 -56.28 -64.51 36.94
N PHE A 32 -55.26 -63.72 37.29
CA PHE A 32 -55.18 -63.07 38.58
C PHE A 32 -56.22 -61.94 38.67
N HIS A 33 -57.16 -62.08 39.60
CA HIS A 33 -58.11 -61.02 39.95
C HIS A 33 -57.59 -60.26 41.15
N ASP A 34 -57.07 -59.05 40.92
CA ASP A 34 -56.67 -58.17 42.01
C ASP A 34 -57.90 -57.65 42.79
N PRO A 35 -57.85 -57.52 44.13
CA PRO A 35 -58.94 -56.99 44.94
C PRO A 35 -59.45 -55.60 44.53
N GLN A 36 -58.65 -54.80 43.83
CA GLN A 36 -59.03 -53.48 43.29
C GLN A 36 -59.51 -53.55 41.83
N GLN A 37 -59.97 -54.74 41.41
CA GLN A 37 -60.52 -55.05 40.09
C GLN A 37 -59.55 -54.82 38.92
N ILE A 38 -58.23 -54.80 39.17
CA ILE A 38 -57.23 -54.77 38.10
C ILE A 38 -56.98 -56.21 37.67
N VAL A 39 -57.20 -56.50 36.40
CA VAL A 39 -56.94 -57.82 35.82
C VAL A 39 -55.76 -57.68 34.87
N PRO A 40 -54.53 -58.02 35.30
CA PRO A 40 -53.38 -58.09 34.41
C PRO A 40 -53.41 -59.39 33.60
N ASP A 41 -52.83 -59.36 32.39
CA ASP A 41 -52.69 -60.58 31.59
C ASP A 41 -51.79 -61.61 32.29
N LEU A 42 -50.70 -61.15 32.92
CA LEU A 42 -49.93 -61.95 33.86
C LEU A 42 -49.62 -61.19 35.14
N TYR A 43 -49.73 -61.90 36.24
CA TYR A 43 -49.19 -61.49 37.53
C TYR A 43 -47.95 -62.31 37.84
N VAL A 44 -46.81 -61.63 38.01
CA VAL A 44 -45.53 -62.31 38.30
C VAL A 44 -44.90 -61.82 39.59
N THR A 45 -44.20 -62.72 40.28
CA THR A 45 -43.41 -62.40 41.46
C THR A 45 -41.92 -62.57 41.14
N LEU A 46 -41.11 -61.60 41.55
CA LEU A 46 -39.66 -61.55 41.34
C LEU A 46 -38.96 -60.94 42.56
N ASP A 47 -37.95 -61.62 43.13
CA ASP A 47 -37.24 -61.19 44.35
C ASP A 47 -38.21 -60.73 45.47
N GLY A 48 -39.32 -61.47 45.67
CA GLY A 48 -40.40 -61.12 46.61
C GLY A 48 -41.26 -59.89 46.25
N ARG A 49 -41.11 -59.30 45.05
CA ARG A 49 -41.87 -58.14 44.56
C ARG A 49 -42.87 -58.53 43.48
N LYS A 50 -43.99 -57.80 43.45
CA LYS A 50 -45.08 -57.99 42.50
C LYS A 50 -44.85 -57.16 41.22
N LEU A 51 -45.15 -57.74 40.06
CA LEU A 51 -45.13 -57.06 38.76
C LEU A 51 -46.36 -57.49 37.95
N PHE A 52 -47.11 -56.51 37.46
CA PHE A 52 -48.14 -56.71 36.45
C PHE A 52 -47.49 -56.72 35.06
N VAL A 53 -47.91 -57.65 34.22
CA VAL A 53 -47.48 -57.75 32.83
C VAL A 53 -48.73 -57.74 31.95
N GLU A 54 -48.75 -56.79 31.03
CA GLU A 54 -49.81 -56.62 30.04
C GLU A 54 -49.28 -56.99 28.67
N ILE A 55 -50.07 -57.70 27.87
CA ILE A 55 -49.72 -58.19 26.54
C ILE A 55 -50.55 -57.43 25.51
N ALA A 56 -49.92 -56.49 24.82
CA ALA A 56 -50.56 -55.75 23.74
C ALA A 56 -50.50 -56.57 22.44
N VAL A 57 -51.64 -57.09 21.99
CA VAL A 57 -51.74 -57.83 20.70
C VAL A 57 -52.32 -56.98 19.58
N THR A 58 -53.39 -56.22 19.87
CA THR A 58 -54.03 -55.34 18.88
C THR A 58 -54.14 -53.90 19.35
N HIS A 59 -54.23 -53.70 20.67
CA HIS A 59 -54.34 -52.40 21.28
C HIS A 59 -53.41 -52.38 22.50
N PRO A 60 -52.66 -51.29 22.73
CA PRO A 60 -51.95 -51.07 23.97
C PRO A 60 -52.94 -50.83 25.13
N CYS A 61 -52.45 -50.93 26.36
CA CYS A 61 -53.17 -50.52 27.56
C CYS A 61 -53.60 -49.06 27.45
N ASP A 62 -54.87 -48.83 27.73
CA ASP A 62 -55.45 -47.50 27.73
C ASP A 62 -55.02 -46.68 28.96
N GLU A 63 -55.24 -45.37 28.87
CA GLU A 63 -54.85 -44.43 29.93
C GLU A 63 -55.62 -44.67 31.25
N GLU A 64 -56.84 -45.19 31.19
CA GLU A 64 -57.65 -45.50 32.39
C GLU A 64 -57.05 -46.68 33.16
N LYS A 65 -56.70 -47.77 32.47
CA LYS A 65 -56.03 -48.93 33.07
C LYS A 65 -54.66 -48.55 33.63
N ILE A 66 -53.87 -47.76 32.88
CA ILE A 66 -52.58 -47.24 33.37
C ILE A 66 -52.76 -46.39 34.63
N ARG A 67 -53.78 -45.50 34.67
CA ARG A 67 -54.10 -44.71 35.86
C ARG A 67 -54.44 -45.58 37.06
N ARG A 68 -55.27 -46.61 36.87
CA ARG A 68 -55.63 -47.57 37.94
C ARG A 68 -54.41 -48.34 38.45
N ILE A 69 -53.55 -48.81 37.55
CA ILE A 69 -52.28 -49.47 37.88
C ILE A 69 -51.39 -48.55 38.72
N ARG A 70 -51.24 -47.28 38.31
CA ARG A 70 -50.47 -46.28 39.05
C ARG A 70 -51.06 -46.00 40.44
N GLN A 71 -52.38 -45.91 40.57
CA GLN A 71 -53.06 -45.75 41.87
C GLN A 71 -52.88 -46.96 42.79
N HIS A 72 -52.85 -48.17 42.22
CA HIS A 72 -52.61 -49.41 42.95
C HIS A 72 -51.18 -49.50 43.48
N GLY A 73 -50.21 -48.90 42.78
CA GLY A 73 -48.81 -48.87 43.22
C GLY A 73 -48.02 -50.16 42.94
N ILE A 74 -48.58 -51.12 42.19
CA ILE A 74 -47.82 -52.29 41.71
C ILE A 74 -47.17 -51.95 40.37
N ALA A 75 -45.87 -52.15 40.27
CA ALA A 75 -45.13 -51.92 39.03
C ALA A 75 -45.74 -52.73 37.88
N ALA A 76 -45.77 -52.15 36.69
CA ALA A 76 -46.37 -52.78 35.53
C ALA A 76 -45.56 -52.52 34.26
N ILE A 77 -45.45 -53.54 33.42
CA ILE A 77 -44.88 -53.44 32.09
C ILE A 77 -45.90 -53.88 31.05
N GLU A 78 -45.77 -53.30 29.86
CA GLU A 78 -46.46 -53.77 28.67
C GLU A 78 -45.44 -54.39 27.73
N ILE A 79 -45.78 -55.54 27.17
CA ILE A 79 -45.04 -56.24 26.12
C ILE A 79 -45.87 -56.18 24.86
N ASP A 80 -45.28 -55.65 23.79
CA ASP A 80 -45.95 -55.46 22.52
C ASP A 80 -45.72 -56.66 21.60
N LEU A 81 -46.76 -57.47 21.41
CA LEU A 81 -46.79 -58.60 20.48
C LEU A 81 -47.55 -58.27 19.19
N SER A 82 -47.92 -57.01 18.93
CA SER A 82 -48.72 -56.62 17.76
C SER A 82 -48.06 -56.92 16.42
N HIS A 83 -46.73 -57.06 16.42
CA HIS A 83 -45.94 -57.43 15.25
C HIS A 83 -45.68 -58.95 15.11
N ILE A 84 -46.16 -59.77 16.04
CA ILE A 84 -46.04 -61.23 15.95
C ILE A 84 -47.23 -61.79 15.15
N ALA A 85 -46.94 -62.66 14.17
CA ALA A 85 -47.97 -63.30 13.37
C ALA A 85 -48.91 -64.15 14.25
N ARG A 86 -50.22 -64.12 13.99
CA ARG A 86 -51.23 -64.80 14.82
C ARG A 86 -51.13 -66.32 14.78
N ASP A 87 -50.53 -66.86 13.74
CA ASP A 87 -50.25 -68.29 13.50
C ASP A 87 -48.79 -68.66 13.82
N ALA A 88 -48.05 -67.78 14.51
CA ALA A 88 -46.68 -68.06 14.93
C ALA A 88 -46.59 -69.29 15.84
N ALA A 89 -45.50 -70.04 15.69
CA ALA A 89 -45.24 -71.21 16.53
C ALA A 89 -45.11 -70.81 18.02
N PRO A 90 -45.54 -71.67 18.97
CA PRO A 90 -45.48 -71.38 20.40
C PRO A 90 -44.09 -70.95 20.89
N GLU A 91 -43.03 -71.50 20.31
CA GLU A 91 -41.64 -71.17 20.67
C GLU A 91 -41.28 -69.73 20.28
N VAL A 92 -41.83 -69.22 19.19
CA VAL A 92 -41.62 -67.84 18.71
C VAL A 92 -42.33 -66.86 19.63
N VAL A 93 -43.57 -67.17 20.03
CA VAL A 93 -44.33 -66.34 20.99
C VAL A 93 -43.64 -66.34 22.36
N ALA A 94 -43.14 -67.49 22.81
CA ALA A 94 -42.41 -67.60 24.07
C ALA A 94 -41.13 -66.76 24.08
N ASP A 95 -40.32 -66.79 23.01
CA ASP A 95 -39.12 -65.93 22.93
C ASP A 95 -39.51 -64.44 22.87
N ALA A 96 -40.58 -64.08 22.15
CA ALA A 96 -41.10 -62.72 22.09
C ALA A 96 -41.45 -62.19 23.48
N VAL A 97 -42.25 -62.93 24.25
CA VAL A 97 -42.66 -62.57 25.61
C VAL A 97 -41.45 -62.52 26.56
N ILE A 98 -40.51 -63.47 26.47
CA ILE A 98 -39.39 -63.56 27.40
C ILE A 98 -38.29 -62.53 27.10
N ARG A 99 -38.04 -62.20 25.82
CA ARG A 99 -36.81 -61.52 25.37
C ARG A 99 -36.98 -60.52 24.24
N SER A 100 -37.59 -60.88 23.11
CA SER A 100 -37.39 -60.13 21.86
C SER A 100 -38.43 -59.04 21.58
N ALA A 101 -39.64 -59.14 22.14
CA ALA A 101 -40.68 -58.14 21.90
C ALA A 101 -40.35 -56.77 22.55
N PRO A 102 -40.75 -55.65 21.92
CA PRO A 102 -40.69 -54.33 22.54
C PRO A 102 -41.44 -54.30 23.87
N ARG A 103 -40.90 -53.55 24.82
CA ARG A 103 -41.46 -53.46 26.18
C ARG A 103 -41.30 -52.08 26.75
N LYS A 104 -42.28 -51.61 27.52
CA LYS A 104 -42.25 -50.32 28.22
C LYS A 104 -42.82 -50.43 29.62
N TRP A 105 -42.41 -49.53 30.51
CA TRP A 105 -43.04 -49.39 31.81
C TRP A 105 -44.38 -48.68 31.64
N LEU A 106 -45.45 -49.29 32.16
CA LEU A 106 -46.73 -48.61 32.34
C LEU A 106 -46.71 -47.82 33.65
N PHE A 107 -46.11 -48.41 34.69
CA PHE A 107 -45.87 -47.76 35.96
C PHE A 107 -44.64 -48.33 36.65
N ASN A 108 -43.80 -47.45 37.21
CA ASN A 108 -42.73 -47.81 38.10
C ASN A 108 -42.51 -46.65 39.09
N GLU A 109 -42.70 -46.91 40.37
CA GLU A 109 -42.59 -45.89 41.43
C GLU A 109 -41.24 -45.16 41.40
N ALA A 110 -40.14 -45.87 41.14
CA ALA A 110 -38.81 -45.24 41.07
C ALA A 110 -38.66 -44.30 39.87
N ILE A 111 -39.29 -44.63 38.72
CA ILE A 111 -39.31 -43.75 37.54
C ILE A 111 -40.14 -42.51 37.83
N ASP A 112 -41.36 -42.67 38.34
CA ASP A 112 -42.26 -41.54 38.65
C ASP A 112 -41.62 -40.60 39.70
N ASN A 113 -41.01 -41.14 40.76
CA ASN A 113 -40.28 -40.34 41.76
C ASN A 113 -39.11 -39.58 41.14
N ALA A 114 -38.34 -40.21 40.24
CA ALA A 114 -37.23 -39.53 39.58
C ALA A 114 -37.70 -38.43 38.61
N VAL A 115 -38.86 -38.59 37.96
CA VAL A 115 -39.47 -37.52 37.14
C VAL A 115 -39.87 -36.34 38.03
N ILE A 116 -40.46 -36.59 39.21
CA ILE A 116 -40.81 -35.53 40.17
C ILE A 116 -39.56 -34.77 40.64
N GLU A 117 -38.46 -35.46 40.94
CA GLU A 117 -37.21 -34.81 41.32
C GLU A 117 -36.62 -33.97 40.18
N LEU A 118 -36.64 -34.47 38.93
CA LEU A 118 -36.22 -33.68 37.77
C LEU A 118 -37.06 -32.41 37.59
N GLN A 119 -38.37 -32.47 37.85
CA GLN A 119 -39.25 -31.30 37.83
C GLN A 119 -38.89 -30.29 38.93
N LYS A 120 -38.60 -30.76 40.15
CA LYS A 120 -38.15 -29.91 41.26
C LYS A 120 -36.83 -29.23 40.95
N GLU A 121 -35.86 -29.97 40.41
CA GLU A 121 -34.55 -29.45 39.99
C GLU A 121 -34.70 -28.36 38.92
N ALA A 122 -35.53 -28.61 37.89
CA ALA A 122 -35.79 -27.63 36.82
C ALA A 122 -36.46 -26.35 37.35
N ASN A 123 -37.45 -26.49 38.23
CA ASN A 123 -38.12 -25.36 38.86
C ASN A 123 -37.19 -24.56 39.77
N ALA A 124 -36.36 -25.24 40.57
CA ALA A 124 -35.38 -24.60 41.44
C ALA A 124 -34.32 -23.85 40.60
N ALA A 125 -33.84 -24.44 39.52
CA ALA A 125 -32.90 -23.79 38.59
C ALA A 125 -33.51 -22.55 37.93
N ARG A 126 -34.77 -22.62 37.48
CA ARG A 126 -35.49 -21.46 36.93
C ARG A 126 -35.62 -20.34 37.95
N LEU A 127 -36.06 -20.64 39.16
CA LEU A 127 -36.21 -19.65 40.23
C LEU A 127 -34.85 -19.05 40.63
N ALA A 128 -33.80 -19.86 40.67
CA ALA A 128 -32.44 -19.38 40.94
C ALA A 128 -31.94 -18.44 39.84
N ALA A 129 -32.22 -18.75 38.57
CA ALA A 129 -31.88 -17.88 37.44
C ALA A 129 -32.64 -16.55 37.47
N GLU A 130 -33.96 -16.58 37.74
CA GLU A 130 -34.80 -15.37 37.91
C GLU A 130 -34.31 -14.49 39.08
N ASN A 131 -34.01 -15.10 40.23
CA ASN A 131 -33.46 -14.38 41.39
C ASN A 131 -32.09 -13.78 41.10
N LYS A 132 -31.21 -14.51 40.41
CA LYS A 132 -29.90 -14.02 40.00
C LYS A 132 -30.03 -12.83 39.04
N LEU A 133 -30.86 -12.95 38.02
CA LEU A 133 -31.13 -11.86 37.07
C LEU A 133 -31.63 -10.61 37.79
N THR A 134 -32.56 -10.78 38.74
CA THR A 134 -33.10 -9.67 39.55
C THR A 134 -32.02 -9.02 40.43
N ALA A 135 -31.15 -9.83 41.06
CA ALA A 135 -30.06 -9.34 41.89
C ALA A 135 -29.01 -8.57 41.06
N ASP A 136 -28.62 -9.14 39.91
CA ASP A 136 -27.69 -8.52 38.97
C ASP A 136 -28.28 -7.21 38.43
N ALA A 137 -29.57 -7.19 38.07
CA ALA A 137 -30.25 -5.99 37.60
C ALA A 137 -30.25 -4.87 38.66
N ARG A 138 -30.57 -5.20 39.91
CA ARG A 138 -30.48 -4.24 41.03
C ARG A 138 -29.06 -3.73 41.25
N GLN A 139 -28.05 -4.58 41.09
CA GLN A 139 -26.64 -4.18 41.18
C GLN A 139 -26.27 -3.19 40.07
N LYS A 140 -26.65 -3.48 38.81
CA LYS A 140 -26.38 -2.60 37.67
C LYS A 140 -27.14 -1.28 37.78
N ALA A 141 -28.41 -1.29 38.18
CA ALA A 141 -29.19 -0.08 38.40
C ALA A 141 -28.53 0.84 39.45
N ARG A 142 -28.07 0.27 40.58
CA ARG A 142 -27.31 1.03 41.59
C ARG A 142 -26.00 1.58 41.05
N ALA A 143 -25.23 0.78 40.32
CA ALA A 143 -23.99 1.25 39.69
C ALA A 143 -24.25 2.39 38.70
N TYR A 144 -25.38 2.34 37.97
CA TYR A 144 -25.78 3.37 37.03
C TYR A 144 -26.19 4.67 37.73
N ASP A 145 -26.96 4.61 38.82
CA ASP A 145 -27.30 5.78 39.65
C ASP A 145 -26.04 6.46 40.23
N ILE A 146 -25.05 5.67 40.68
CA ILE A 146 -23.75 6.21 41.12
C ILE A 146 -23.01 6.89 39.94
N ALA A 147 -23.02 6.26 38.77
CA ALA A 147 -22.39 6.82 37.58
C ALA A 147 -23.03 8.14 37.13
N LEU A 148 -24.37 8.26 37.21
CA LEU A 148 -25.11 9.49 36.92
C LEU A 148 -24.71 10.64 37.86
N ARG A 149 -24.60 10.37 39.16
CA ARG A 149 -24.25 11.40 40.17
C ARG A 149 -22.80 11.86 40.08
N SER A 150 -21.91 11.02 39.57
CA SER A 150 -20.48 11.29 39.45
C SER A 150 -20.10 11.97 38.13
N SER A 151 -21.08 12.50 37.37
CA SER A 151 -20.94 12.96 35.99
C SER A 151 -19.57 13.61 35.72
N PRO A 152 -18.70 12.97 34.90
CA PRO A 152 -17.36 13.47 34.64
C PRO A 152 -17.42 14.84 33.99
N LYS A 153 -16.52 15.76 34.37
CA LYS A 153 -16.39 17.03 33.64
C LYS A 153 -16.02 16.74 32.18
N ALA A 154 -16.59 17.50 31.27
CA ALA A 154 -16.15 17.49 29.87
C ALA A 154 -14.66 17.85 29.83
N LEU A 155 -13.86 16.98 29.22
CA LEU A 155 -12.45 17.25 29.01
C LEU A 155 -12.27 17.95 27.65
N PRO A 156 -11.44 19.00 27.56
CA PRO A 156 -11.07 19.57 26.28
C PRO A 156 -10.31 18.50 25.48
N ILE A 157 -10.85 18.13 24.31
CA ILE A 157 -10.18 17.28 23.33
C ILE A 157 -10.16 18.05 22.02
N SER A 158 -9.02 18.03 21.32
CA SER A 158 -8.82 18.78 20.07
C SER A 158 -9.93 18.54 19.05
N THR A 159 -10.47 17.31 19.02
CA THR A 159 -11.63 16.90 18.22
C THR A 159 -12.87 17.79 18.41
N ILE A 160 -13.12 18.34 19.60
CA ILE A 160 -14.28 19.21 19.84
C ILE A 160 -14.12 20.54 19.09
N ASP A 161 -12.91 21.11 19.05
CA ASP A 161 -12.66 22.36 18.33
C ASP A 161 -12.84 22.18 16.82
N VAL A 162 -12.50 20.99 16.31
CA VAL A 162 -12.77 20.58 14.93
C VAL A 162 -14.27 20.55 14.65
N LEU A 163 -15.04 19.85 15.51
CA LEU A 163 -16.50 19.78 15.37
C LEU A 163 -17.13 21.17 15.43
N ARG A 164 -16.57 22.10 16.21
CA ARG A 164 -16.99 23.50 16.23
C ARG A 164 -16.72 24.22 14.92
N GLY A 165 -15.55 24.02 14.31
CA GLY A 165 -15.19 24.60 13.01
C GLY A 165 -16.15 24.24 11.87
N ILE A 166 -16.75 23.05 11.93
CA ILE A 166 -17.74 22.57 10.94
C ILE A 166 -19.20 22.65 11.44
N GLY A 167 -19.45 23.30 12.58
CA GLY A 167 -20.79 23.55 13.12
C GLY A 167 -21.53 22.33 13.67
N LEU A 168 -20.79 21.29 14.09
CA LEU A 168 -21.31 20.05 14.67
C LEU A 168 -21.12 19.94 16.18
N ASP A 169 -20.48 20.91 16.81
CA ASP A 169 -20.38 21.03 18.26
C ASP A 169 -21.76 21.08 18.96
N LYS A 170 -22.79 21.58 18.26
CA LYS A 170 -24.18 21.52 18.73
C LYS A 170 -24.79 20.11 18.81
N HIS A 171 -24.12 19.11 18.23
CA HIS A 171 -24.59 17.72 18.19
C HIS A 171 -23.84 16.80 19.15
N ILE A 172 -22.96 17.33 19.99
CA ILE A 172 -22.30 16.60 21.07
C ILE A 172 -22.79 17.10 22.43
N GLY A 173 -22.67 16.28 23.48
CA GLY A 173 -23.24 16.58 24.79
C GLY A 173 -24.70 16.12 24.95
N ILE A 174 -25.21 15.28 24.04
CA ILE A 174 -26.60 14.83 24.03
C ILE A 174 -26.80 13.72 25.08
N GLU A 175 -27.64 13.97 26.07
CA GLU A 175 -27.97 12.96 27.10
C GLU A 175 -29.01 11.97 26.56
N VAL A 176 -28.52 10.85 26.05
CA VAL A 176 -29.35 9.69 25.66
C VAL A 176 -29.47 8.69 26.80
N ALA A 177 -30.54 7.88 26.84
CA ALA A 177 -30.63 6.79 27.81
C ALA A 177 -29.36 5.93 27.76
N GLY A 178 -28.81 5.59 28.92
CA GLY A 178 -27.54 4.87 29.05
C GLY A 178 -26.27 5.75 28.93
N HIS A 179 -26.36 7.08 28.81
CA HIS A 179 -25.16 7.94 28.66
C HIS A 179 -24.17 7.86 29.85
N ALA A 180 -24.64 7.54 31.06
CA ALA A 180 -23.77 7.36 32.22
C ALA A 180 -22.98 6.03 32.22
N CYS A 181 -23.23 5.14 31.25
CA CYS A 181 -22.43 3.94 31.06
C CYS A 181 -20.98 4.23 30.62
N PHE A 182 -20.71 5.46 30.19
CA PHE A 182 -19.39 5.91 29.73
C PHE A 182 -18.60 6.57 30.86
N THR A 183 -17.26 6.50 30.78
CA THR A 183 -16.32 7.06 31.77
C THR A 183 -16.13 8.56 31.64
N THR A 184 -16.65 9.17 30.56
CA THR A 184 -16.50 10.59 30.21
C THR A 184 -17.86 11.25 29.99
N HIS A 185 -17.88 12.58 29.99
CA HIS A 185 -19.07 13.37 29.65
C HIS A 185 -19.58 13.01 28.25
N PRO A 186 -20.90 13.09 27.96
CA PRO A 186 -21.44 12.82 26.63
C PRO A 186 -20.70 13.51 25.48
N THR A 187 -20.24 14.74 25.70
CA THR A 187 -19.42 15.51 24.75
C THR A 187 -18.20 14.73 24.24
N ASN A 188 -17.48 14.02 25.10
CA ASN A 188 -16.23 13.38 24.77
C ASN A 188 -16.41 12.10 23.93
N TRP A 189 -17.25 11.16 24.39
CA TRP A 189 -17.45 9.93 23.64
C TRP A 189 -18.23 10.17 22.33
N GLN A 190 -19.15 11.14 22.31
CA GLN A 190 -19.88 11.52 21.11
C GLN A 190 -19.00 12.20 20.07
N ALA A 191 -18.04 13.01 20.51
CA ALA A 191 -17.04 13.58 19.62
C ALA A 191 -16.19 12.50 18.94
N ILE A 192 -15.83 11.43 19.66
CA ILE A 192 -15.11 10.27 19.10
C ILE A 192 -16.00 9.50 18.13
N VAL A 193 -17.29 9.29 18.44
CA VAL A 193 -18.23 8.66 17.50
C VAL A 193 -18.34 9.46 16.20
N LEU A 194 -18.41 10.78 16.28
CA LEU A 194 -18.39 11.62 15.09
C LEU A 194 -17.04 11.48 14.39
N ALA A 195 -15.96 11.95 15.00
CA ALA A 195 -14.67 12.16 14.33
C ALA A 195 -13.92 10.88 13.95
N ASP A 196 -13.91 9.86 14.82
CA ASP A 196 -13.13 8.64 14.58
C ASP A 196 -13.95 7.58 13.82
N VAL A 197 -15.27 7.57 13.99
CA VAL A 197 -16.13 6.46 13.51
C VAL A 197 -16.98 6.82 12.28
N LEU A 198 -17.75 7.91 12.34
CA LEU A 198 -18.57 8.33 11.19
C LEU A 198 -17.74 9.05 10.12
N TYR A 199 -16.80 9.85 10.59
CA TYR A 199 -15.91 10.65 9.77
C TYR A 199 -14.56 9.97 9.50
N GLY A 200 -13.98 9.39 10.55
CA GLY A 200 -12.75 8.63 10.49
C GLY A 200 -12.99 7.20 10.01
N LYS A 201 -11.94 6.55 9.50
CA LYS A 201 -11.96 5.11 9.20
C LYS A 201 -11.64 4.27 10.45
N GLY A 202 -12.05 4.70 11.64
CA GLY A 202 -11.75 4.03 12.92
C GLY A 202 -12.32 2.61 13.00
N LEU A 203 -13.31 2.29 12.17
CA LEU A 203 -13.88 0.94 12.00
C LEU A 203 -13.49 0.26 10.66
N GLY A 204 -12.58 0.86 9.90
CA GLY A 204 -12.17 0.38 8.58
C GLY A 204 -13.19 0.71 7.47
N LYS A 205 -13.37 -0.21 6.50
CA LYS A 205 -14.25 -0.02 5.33
C LYS A 205 -15.73 -0.38 5.58
N LYS A 206 -16.06 -0.92 6.75
CA LYS A 206 -17.43 -1.38 7.05
C LYS A 206 -18.26 -0.23 7.62
N LEU A 207 -19.55 -0.24 7.33
CA LEU A 207 -20.48 0.72 7.94
C LEU A 207 -20.51 0.53 9.47
N PRO A 208 -20.39 1.63 10.24
CA PRO A 208 -20.60 1.62 11.68
C PRO A 208 -21.94 1.03 12.09
N THR A 209 -21.94 0.10 13.05
CA THR A 209 -23.15 -0.35 13.76
C THR A 209 -23.00 0.05 15.22
N ALA A 210 -24.10 0.15 15.95
CA ALA A 210 -24.06 0.54 17.36
C ALA A 210 -23.13 -0.40 18.18
N VAL A 211 -23.14 -1.70 17.87
CA VAL A 211 -22.26 -2.69 18.49
C VAL A 211 -20.79 -2.46 18.13
N SER A 212 -20.46 -2.22 16.86
CA SER A 212 -19.06 -2.01 16.44
C SER A 212 -18.49 -0.68 16.96
N VAL A 213 -19.30 0.37 16.98
CA VAL A 213 -18.94 1.66 17.60
C VAL A 213 -18.69 1.48 19.09
N THR A 214 -19.58 0.77 19.80
CA THR A 214 -19.41 0.53 21.24
C THR A 214 -18.15 -0.25 21.54
N LYS A 215 -17.83 -1.28 20.73
CA LYS A 215 -16.57 -2.01 20.85
C LYS A 215 -15.36 -1.07 20.70
N HIS A 216 -15.38 -0.18 19.72
CA HIS A 216 -14.31 0.81 19.54
C HIS A 216 -14.17 1.76 20.74
N LEU A 217 -15.29 2.18 21.35
CA LEU A 217 -15.26 2.95 22.59
C LEU A 217 -14.75 2.14 23.78
N MET A 218 -15.02 0.83 23.85
CA MET A 218 -14.45 -0.07 24.86
C MET A 218 -12.93 -0.19 24.70
N ASP A 219 -12.44 -0.34 23.48
CA ASP A 219 -10.99 -0.45 23.17
C ASP A 219 -10.25 0.84 23.57
N LYS A 220 -10.92 2.00 23.51
CA LYS A 220 -10.41 3.30 24.01
C LYS A 220 -10.61 3.52 25.52
N GLY A 221 -11.15 2.54 26.25
CA GLY A 221 -11.37 2.65 27.70
C GLY A 221 -12.51 3.59 28.11
N LEU A 222 -13.43 3.91 27.19
CA LEU A 222 -14.49 4.90 27.40
C LEU A 222 -15.78 4.30 27.98
N VAL A 223 -15.88 2.98 28.04
CA VAL A 223 -17.01 2.27 28.66
C VAL A 223 -16.61 1.78 30.05
N ARG A 224 -17.42 2.11 31.06
CA ARG A 224 -17.19 1.69 32.45
C ARG A 224 -17.21 0.16 32.54
N ALA A 225 -16.33 -0.40 33.37
CA ALA A 225 -16.11 -1.84 33.46
C ALA A 225 -17.40 -2.61 33.81
N GLU A 226 -18.25 -1.99 34.63
CA GLU A 226 -19.53 -2.52 35.10
C GLU A 226 -20.53 -2.74 33.96
N PHE A 227 -20.42 -2.02 32.84
CA PHE A 227 -21.43 -2.05 31.77
C PHE A 227 -20.93 -2.67 30.46
N ARG A 228 -19.68 -3.17 30.42
CA ARG A 228 -19.10 -3.76 29.20
C ARG A 228 -19.90 -4.93 28.63
N TRP A 229 -20.53 -5.72 29.49
CA TRP A 229 -21.28 -6.92 29.09
C TRP A 229 -22.66 -6.93 29.73
N ILE A 230 -23.69 -6.76 28.91
CA ILE A 230 -25.09 -6.75 29.33
C ILE A 230 -25.89 -7.51 28.27
N SER A 231 -26.56 -8.58 28.68
CA SER A 231 -27.49 -9.32 27.83
C SER A 231 -28.79 -8.55 27.68
N ASN A 232 -29.58 -8.85 26.64
CA ASN A 232 -30.88 -8.22 26.43
C ASN A 232 -31.83 -8.42 27.63
N ASP A 233 -31.84 -9.61 28.23
CA ASP A 233 -32.67 -9.90 29.41
C ASP A 233 -32.26 -9.07 30.63
N LEU A 234 -30.95 -8.88 30.81
CA LEU A 234 -30.43 -8.04 31.89
C LEU A 234 -30.69 -6.55 31.61
N GLU A 235 -30.55 -6.09 30.37
CA GLU A 235 -30.91 -4.73 29.98
C GLU A 235 -32.38 -4.43 30.30
N ALA A 236 -33.30 -5.28 29.84
CA ALA A 236 -34.74 -5.13 30.10
C ALA A 236 -35.07 -5.15 31.60
N ALA A 237 -34.41 -6.03 32.37
CA ALA A 237 -34.60 -6.10 33.81
C ALA A 237 -34.08 -4.84 34.55
N VAL A 238 -32.99 -4.23 34.07
CA VAL A 238 -32.47 -2.98 34.64
C VAL A 238 -33.34 -1.79 34.21
N GLU A 239 -33.76 -1.71 32.95
CA GLU A 239 -34.65 -0.66 32.43
C GLU A 239 -35.98 -0.61 33.20
N ALA A 240 -36.53 -1.76 33.57
CA ALA A 240 -37.72 -1.85 34.41
C ALA A 240 -37.53 -1.25 35.83
N LEU A 241 -36.29 -1.17 36.32
CA LEU A 241 -35.94 -0.55 37.60
C LEU A 241 -35.57 0.93 37.45
N ASP A 242 -34.91 1.30 36.35
CA ASP A 242 -34.51 2.66 36.01
C ASP A 242 -34.63 2.87 34.49
N ASN A 243 -35.68 3.57 34.06
CA ASN A 243 -35.98 3.80 32.64
C ASN A 243 -34.96 4.70 31.90
N ARG A 244 -34.02 5.32 32.63
CA ARG A 244 -32.91 6.08 32.03
C ARG A 244 -31.78 5.15 31.60
N PHE A 245 -31.76 3.92 32.12
CA PHE A 245 -30.75 2.95 31.78
C PHE A 245 -30.96 2.42 30.37
N ALA A 246 -29.85 2.31 29.64
CA ALA A 246 -29.75 1.52 28.43
C ALA A 246 -28.34 0.91 28.38
N ALA A 247 -28.19 -0.27 27.80
CA ALA A 247 -26.86 -0.85 27.62
C ALA A 247 -26.00 0.09 26.74
N PRO A 248 -24.65 0.06 26.86
CA PRO A 248 -23.79 1.00 26.13
C PRO A 248 -24.03 1.01 24.63
N TRP A 249 -24.31 -0.15 24.04
CA TRP A 249 -24.61 -0.27 22.61
C TRP A 249 -25.95 0.36 22.24
N ARG A 250 -26.95 0.29 23.12
CA ARG A 250 -28.24 0.94 22.92
C ARG A 250 -28.13 2.46 23.08
N ALA A 251 -27.32 2.94 24.02
CA ALA A 251 -27.02 4.37 24.16
C ALA A 251 -26.36 4.93 22.88
N VAL A 252 -25.39 4.20 22.32
CA VAL A 252 -24.79 4.56 21.04
C VAL A 252 -25.82 4.53 19.90
N GLU A 253 -26.69 3.52 19.87
CA GLU A 253 -27.77 3.44 18.88
C GLU A 253 -28.69 4.68 18.96
N PHE A 254 -29.14 5.06 20.16
CA PHE A 254 -29.96 6.25 20.36
C PHE A 254 -29.27 7.52 19.87
N TYR A 255 -27.97 7.66 20.12
CA TYR A 255 -27.20 8.80 19.62
C TYR A 255 -27.07 8.80 18.09
N LEU A 256 -26.79 7.66 17.47
CA LEU A 256 -26.74 7.54 16.00
C LEU A 256 -28.11 7.81 15.35
N LYS A 257 -29.20 7.40 16.00
CA LYS A 257 -30.56 7.74 15.58
C LYS A 257 -30.85 9.24 15.73
N TYR A 258 -30.40 9.88 16.80
CA TYR A 258 -30.46 11.33 16.94
C TYR A 258 -29.73 12.03 15.77
N LEU A 259 -28.50 11.61 15.46
CA LEU A 259 -27.72 12.16 14.34
C LEU A 259 -28.43 11.97 12.98
N THR A 260 -29.15 10.86 12.82
CA THR A 260 -29.97 10.61 11.64
C THR A 260 -31.16 11.58 11.58
N GLY A 261 -31.84 11.80 12.69
CA GLY A 261 -32.98 12.72 12.77
C GLY A 261 -32.63 14.18 12.48
N VAL A 262 -31.40 14.60 12.81
CA VAL A 262 -30.89 15.96 12.53
C VAL A 262 -30.13 16.07 11.20
N GLY A 263 -30.09 15.00 10.39
CA GLY A 263 -29.51 15.00 9.05
C GLY A 263 -27.98 14.94 9.00
N VAL A 264 -27.31 14.62 10.12
CA VAL A 264 -25.85 14.47 10.19
C VAL A 264 -25.42 13.07 9.72
N ALA A 265 -26.21 12.06 10.03
CA ALA A 265 -26.01 10.68 9.60
C ALA A 265 -27.18 10.18 8.73
N LEU A 266 -26.95 9.07 8.04
CA LEU A 266 -27.94 8.31 7.31
C LEU A 266 -27.99 6.89 7.88
N ASP A 267 -29.19 6.36 8.02
CA ASP A 267 -29.45 5.00 8.46
C ASP A 267 -29.61 4.07 7.25
N TRP A 268 -28.75 3.07 7.16
CA TRP A 268 -28.75 2.05 6.11
C TRP A 268 -29.12 0.70 6.70
N THR A 269 -29.55 -0.23 5.84
CA THR A 269 -29.96 -1.59 6.25
C THR A 269 -28.93 -2.35 7.10
N HIS A 270 -27.64 -1.98 7.02
CA HIS A 270 -26.56 -2.66 7.73
C HIS A 270 -25.63 -1.72 8.50
N GLY A 271 -26.06 -0.50 8.83
CA GLY A 271 -25.28 0.44 9.64
C GLY A 271 -25.54 1.91 9.32
N PHE A 272 -24.75 2.79 9.90
CA PHE A 272 -24.87 4.23 9.76
C PHE A 272 -23.76 4.76 8.85
N ALA A 273 -24.08 5.78 8.06
CA ALA A 273 -23.10 6.50 7.26
C ALA A 273 -23.24 8.00 7.52
N ILE A 274 -22.21 8.76 7.21
CA ILE A 274 -22.31 10.21 7.20
C ILE A 274 -23.21 10.71 6.07
N SER A 275 -23.94 11.79 6.32
CA SER A 275 -24.66 12.54 5.29
C SER A 275 -23.70 13.16 4.25
N PRO A 276 -23.91 12.92 2.94
CA PRO A 276 -23.07 13.49 1.88
C PRO A 276 -22.95 15.02 1.92
N ALA A 277 -23.98 15.71 2.40
CA ALA A 277 -24.01 17.17 2.51
C ALA A 277 -22.98 17.72 3.50
N ILE A 278 -22.57 16.90 4.49
CA ILE A 278 -21.61 17.29 5.53
C ILE A 278 -20.23 16.68 5.28
N ALA A 279 -20.18 15.53 4.59
CA ALA A 279 -18.94 14.81 4.30
C ALA A 279 -17.88 15.66 3.56
N SER A 280 -18.29 16.52 2.62
CA SER A 280 -17.33 17.35 1.85
C SER A 280 -16.52 18.28 2.75
N SER A 281 -17.18 19.00 3.67
CA SER A 281 -16.51 19.95 4.57
C SER A 281 -15.55 19.27 5.56
N TRP A 282 -15.83 18.02 5.94
CA TRP A 282 -14.89 17.24 6.75
C TRP A 282 -13.71 16.70 5.96
N PHE A 283 -13.93 16.22 4.73
CA PHE A 283 -12.83 15.75 3.88
C PHE A 283 -11.83 16.88 3.60
N ASP A 284 -12.32 18.08 3.29
CA ASP A 284 -11.47 19.26 3.07
C ASP A 284 -10.66 19.58 4.34
N TRP A 285 -11.31 19.56 5.50
CA TRP A 285 -10.63 19.80 6.78
C TRP A 285 -9.61 18.70 7.12
N VAL A 286 -9.92 17.41 6.98
CA VAL A 286 -8.96 16.32 7.27
C VAL A 286 -7.74 16.41 6.38
N ILE A 287 -7.90 16.76 5.10
CA ILE A 287 -6.77 16.95 4.20
C ILE A 287 -5.94 18.17 4.61
N GLU A 288 -6.59 19.26 4.99
CA GLU A 288 -5.90 20.45 5.50
C GLU A 288 -5.15 20.17 6.82
N GLU A 289 -5.78 19.47 7.76
CA GLU A 289 -5.23 19.11 9.06
C GLU A 289 -4.10 18.08 8.96
N MET A 290 -4.26 17.06 8.12
CA MET A 290 -3.20 16.08 7.85
C MET A 290 -2.03 16.74 7.14
N GLY A 291 -2.30 17.62 6.18
CA GLY A 291 -1.28 18.43 5.51
C GLY A 291 -0.53 19.31 6.49
N ARG A 292 -1.26 20.02 7.36
CA ARG A 292 -0.72 20.90 8.40
C ARG A 292 0.11 20.13 9.44
N SER A 293 -0.39 19.00 9.93
CA SER A 293 0.33 18.16 10.89
C SER A 293 1.59 17.56 10.29
N ALA A 294 1.55 17.11 9.03
CA ALA A 294 2.71 16.61 8.32
C ALA A 294 3.76 17.71 8.05
N ALA A 295 3.31 18.91 7.65
CA ALA A 295 4.16 20.07 7.45
C ALA A 295 4.82 20.50 8.77
N ARG A 296 4.07 20.55 9.88
CA ARG A 296 4.59 20.88 11.21
C ARG A 296 5.66 19.89 11.63
N LYS A 297 5.38 18.60 11.47
CA LYS A 297 6.35 17.54 11.75
C LYS A 297 7.61 17.69 10.88
N GLY A 298 7.46 18.00 9.60
CA GLY A 298 8.60 18.23 8.70
C GLY A 298 9.45 19.43 9.09
N ILE A 299 8.83 20.50 9.58
CA ILE A 299 9.52 21.66 10.17
C ILE A 299 10.30 21.23 11.41
N GLU A 300 9.65 20.59 12.38
CA GLU A 300 10.27 20.11 13.62
C GLU A 300 11.47 19.17 13.35
N GLU A 301 11.34 18.24 12.40
CA GLU A 301 12.41 17.36 11.95
C GLU A 301 13.57 18.14 11.29
N THR A 302 13.25 19.16 10.49
CA THR A 302 14.27 20.01 9.86
C THR A 302 15.03 20.84 10.88
N ILE A 303 14.35 21.39 11.89
CA ILE A 303 14.96 22.12 13.01
C ILE A 303 15.87 21.18 13.79
N GLY A 304 15.40 19.99 14.15
CA GLY A 304 16.21 18.98 14.84
C GLY A 304 17.48 18.64 14.05
N TRP A 305 17.34 18.38 12.75
CA TRP A 305 18.47 18.13 11.86
C TRP A 305 19.46 19.29 11.81
N LEU A 306 19.00 20.54 11.73
CA LEU A 306 19.86 21.73 11.72
C LEU A 306 20.64 21.87 13.04
N LEU A 307 19.98 21.67 14.18
CA LEU A 307 20.62 21.72 15.49
C LEU A 307 21.68 20.61 15.65
N ASP A 308 21.46 19.44 15.05
CA ASP A 308 22.44 18.33 15.05
C ASP A 308 23.66 18.59 14.16
N GLN A 309 23.62 19.60 13.28
CA GLN A 309 24.80 20.03 12.52
C GLN A 309 25.74 20.92 13.32
N LEU A 310 25.31 21.41 14.49
CA LEU A 310 26.08 22.34 15.31
C LEU A 310 26.95 21.62 16.34
N PRO A 311 28.17 22.13 16.63
CA PRO A 311 28.91 21.75 17.81
C PRO A 311 28.11 22.04 19.10
N ASP A 312 28.29 21.21 20.13
CA ASP A 312 27.57 21.34 21.40
C ASP A 312 27.71 22.73 22.04
N GLU A 313 28.90 23.34 21.93
CA GLU A 313 29.20 24.69 22.41
C GLU A 313 28.34 25.77 21.73
N GLU A 314 28.05 25.62 20.43
CA GLU A 314 27.24 26.59 19.68
C GLU A 314 25.74 26.30 19.81
N ARG A 315 25.37 25.02 19.93
CA ARG A 315 23.99 24.60 20.15
C ARG A 315 23.43 25.10 21.49
N HIS A 316 24.30 25.28 22.50
CA HIS A 316 23.91 25.68 23.87
C HIS A 316 22.78 24.81 24.47
N GLY A 317 22.73 23.53 24.09
CA GLY A 317 21.69 22.60 24.54
C GLY A 317 20.30 22.86 23.97
N MET A 318 20.14 23.78 23.01
CA MET A 318 18.83 24.07 22.41
C MET A 318 18.20 22.80 21.81
N THR A 319 16.94 22.57 22.18
CA THR A 319 16.09 21.52 21.66
C THR A 319 15.03 22.08 20.71
N VAL A 320 14.34 21.19 19.98
CA VAL A 320 13.18 21.56 19.15
C VAL A 320 12.07 22.15 20.02
N GLU A 321 11.89 21.63 21.25
CA GLU A 321 10.89 22.15 22.20
C GLU A 321 11.23 23.56 22.67
N ASP A 322 12.50 23.85 22.93
CA ASP A 322 12.95 25.21 23.27
C ASP A 322 12.65 26.18 22.12
N TRP A 323 12.96 25.80 20.88
CA TRP A 323 12.68 26.61 19.69
C TRP A 323 11.18 26.85 19.49
N LEU A 324 10.34 25.82 19.68
CA LEU A 324 8.87 25.97 19.59
C LEU A 324 8.33 27.01 20.59
N ASN A 325 8.97 27.15 21.74
CA ASN A 325 8.60 28.12 22.77
C ASN A 325 9.19 29.53 22.52
N MET A 326 10.13 29.68 21.59
CA MET A 326 10.68 30.98 21.22
C MET A 326 9.65 31.84 20.48
N THR A 327 9.69 33.14 20.73
CA THR A 327 8.82 34.11 20.07
C THR A 327 9.32 34.41 18.66
N ASN A 328 8.44 34.25 17.67
CA ASN A 328 8.70 34.70 16.31
C ASN A 328 8.68 36.25 16.28
N PRO A 329 9.77 36.90 15.82
CA PRO A 329 9.88 38.37 15.83
C PRO A 329 8.88 39.08 14.92
N GLU A 330 8.37 38.44 13.87
CA GLU A 330 7.40 39.05 12.95
C GLU A 330 5.97 39.07 13.53
N THR A 331 5.58 38.00 14.22
CA THR A 331 4.20 37.83 14.72
C THR A 331 4.06 38.15 16.21
N GLY A 332 5.15 38.13 16.99
CA GLY A 332 5.12 38.31 18.44
C GLY A 332 4.57 37.10 19.22
N GLU A 333 4.27 36.00 18.52
CA GLU A 333 3.75 34.75 19.09
C GLU A 333 4.83 33.66 19.14
N PRO A 334 4.74 32.68 20.06
CA PRO A 334 5.62 31.51 20.04
C PRO A 334 5.52 30.73 18.72
N TYR A 335 6.63 30.15 18.24
CA TYR A 335 6.60 29.31 17.03
C TYR A 335 5.58 28.17 17.12
N ALA A 336 5.34 27.61 18.31
CA ALA A 336 4.29 26.61 18.53
C ALA A 336 2.89 27.08 18.06
N ALA A 337 2.56 28.35 18.27
CA ALA A 337 1.30 28.98 17.85
C ALA A 337 1.34 29.36 16.36
N VAL A 338 2.47 29.86 15.86
CA VAL A 338 2.67 30.15 14.43
C VAL A 338 2.45 28.91 13.56
N LEU A 339 2.81 27.72 14.07
CA LEU A 339 2.63 26.43 13.39
C LEU A 339 1.22 25.81 13.54
N GLU A 340 0.25 26.53 14.11
CA GLU A 340 -1.15 26.08 14.18
C GLU A 340 -1.95 26.40 12.90
N SER A 341 -1.41 27.20 11.98
CA SER A 341 -2.06 27.58 10.72
C SER A 341 -1.13 27.42 9.52
N THR A 342 -1.62 26.76 8.47
CA THR A 342 -0.87 26.52 7.23
C THR A 342 -0.38 27.82 6.59
N ARG A 343 -1.16 28.91 6.71
CA ARG A 343 -0.79 30.22 6.16
C ARG A 343 0.43 30.83 6.87
N THR A 344 0.51 30.66 8.18
CA THR A 344 1.60 31.21 9.01
C THR A 344 2.84 30.29 9.02
N MET A 345 2.69 29.03 8.65
CA MET A 345 3.80 28.09 8.44
C MET A 345 4.63 28.40 7.20
N HIS A 346 4.00 28.86 6.12
CA HIS A 346 4.66 29.00 4.81
C HIS A 346 5.91 29.90 4.81
N PRO A 347 5.93 31.07 5.50
CA PRO A 347 7.15 31.86 5.63
C PRO A 347 8.29 31.11 6.34
N VAL A 348 7.97 30.37 7.41
CA VAL A 348 8.95 29.56 8.16
C VAL A 348 9.55 28.48 7.27
N GLU A 349 8.71 27.77 6.49
CA GLU A 349 9.18 26.76 5.53
C GLU A 349 10.08 27.34 4.44
N ALA A 350 9.77 28.56 3.96
CA ALA A 350 10.56 29.21 2.92
C ALA A 350 11.97 29.53 3.41
N GLU A 351 12.10 30.11 4.61
CA GLU A 351 13.40 30.41 5.23
C GLU A 351 14.17 29.11 5.56
N LEU A 352 13.49 28.10 6.12
CA LEU A 352 14.13 26.79 6.37
C LEU A 352 14.65 26.16 5.08
N ARG A 353 13.92 26.27 3.97
CA ARG A 353 14.37 25.76 2.67
C ARG A 353 15.64 26.47 2.20
N ALA A 354 15.74 27.79 2.39
CA ALA A 354 16.94 28.56 2.08
C ALA A 354 18.12 28.11 2.95
N ILE A 355 17.92 27.97 4.27
CA ILE A 355 18.95 27.52 5.21
C ILE A 355 19.43 26.10 4.86
N VAL A 356 18.51 25.15 4.64
CA VAL A 356 18.86 23.77 4.26
C VAL A 356 19.63 23.74 2.94
N GLY A 357 19.26 24.59 1.97
CA GLY A 357 20.01 24.74 0.73
C GLY A 357 21.47 25.13 0.98
N LEU A 358 21.70 26.09 1.88
CA LEU A 358 23.03 26.52 2.29
C LEU A 358 23.84 25.39 2.92
N PHE A 359 23.24 24.67 3.86
CA PHE A 359 23.90 23.55 4.54
C PHE A 359 24.24 22.39 3.59
N LYS A 360 23.44 22.21 2.53
CA LYS A 360 23.70 21.26 1.44
C LYS A 360 24.71 21.76 0.40
N GLY A 361 25.28 22.95 0.59
CA GLY A 361 26.33 23.51 -0.27
C GLY A 361 25.81 24.28 -1.48
N THR A 362 24.54 24.71 -1.46
CA THR A 362 23.98 25.60 -2.48
C THR A 362 24.00 27.03 -1.98
N ARG A 363 24.42 27.99 -2.81
CA ARG A 363 24.36 29.40 -2.43
C ARG A 363 22.90 29.87 -2.44
N THR A 364 22.35 30.14 -1.26
CA THR A 364 20.99 30.64 -1.05
C THR A 364 21.02 31.98 -0.33
N ASP A 365 19.97 32.78 -0.53
CA ASP A 365 19.75 34.05 0.17
C ASP A 365 18.93 33.77 1.44
N VAL A 366 19.61 33.59 2.57
CA VAL A 366 18.97 33.38 3.89
C VAL A 366 18.71 34.75 4.50
N ARG A 367 17.43 35.07 4.74
CA ARG A 367 17.05 36.42 5.24
C ARG A 367 16.94 36.45 6.75
N GLU A 368 16.42 35.38 7.34
CA GLU A 368 16.20 35.24 8.78
C GLU A 368 16.67 33.86 9.23
N LEU A 369 17.28 33.78 10.42
CA LEU A 369 17.77 32.52 11.00
C LEU A 369 16.72 31.83 11.87
N LEU A 370 15.52 32.39 11.96
CA LEU A 370 14.38 31.87 12.71
C LEU A 370 14.70 31.70 14.20
N GLY A 371 15.61 32.52 14.74
CA GLY A 371 16.11 32.42 16.10
C GLY A 371 17.06 31.24 16.37
N LEU A 372 17.47 30.50 15.34
CA LEU A 372 18.37 29.36 15.49
C LEU A 372 19.84 29.83 15.67
N PRO A 373 20.64 29.13 16.50
CA PRO A 373 22.05 29.46 16.75
C PRO A 373 22.97 28.97 15.61
N ILE A 374 22.61 29.26 14.36
CA ILE A 374 23.27 28.70 13.16
C ILE A 374 24.16 29.70 12.41
N ALA A 375 24.27 30.95 12.87
CA ALA A 375 24.99 32.02 12.16
C ALA A 375 26.44 31.65 11.81
N ASN A 376 27.20 31.15 12.79
CA ASN A 376 28.60 30.73 12.59
C ASN A 376 28.71 29.58 11.59
N GLU A 377 27.78 28.62 11.65
CA GLU A 377 27.77 27.49 10.71
C GLU A 377 27.40 27.95 9.30
N CYS A 378 26.47 28.90 9.15
CA CYS A 378 26.18 29.53 7.86
C CYS A 378 27.44 30.17 7.23
N ASP A 379 28.22 30.90 8.03
CA ASP A 379 29.48 31.52 7.56
C ASP A 379 30.50 30.46 7.10
N ARG A 380 30.66 29.37 7.86
CA ARG A 380 31.52 28.24 7.45
C ARG A 380 31.07 27.65 6.13
N ARG A 381 29.76 27.43 5.95
CA ARG A 381 29.20 26.87 4.71
C ARG A 381 29.41 27.81 3.52
N LEU A 382 29.18 29.11 3.70
CA LEU A 382 29.45 30.11 2.67
C LEU A 382 30.93 30.15 2.27
N ALA A 383 31.85 30.06 3.23
CA ALA A 383 33.29 30.01 2.95
C ALA A 383 33.68 28.77 2.13
N VAL A 384 33.11 27.60 2.46
CA VAL A 384 33.32 26.36 1.70
C VAL A 384 32.75 26.48 0.28
N ILE A 385 31.55 27.05 0.12
CA ILE A 385 30.93 27.29 -1.19
C ILE A 385 31.81 28.23 -2.03
N ALA A 386 32.25 29.35 -1.45
CA ALA A 386 33.10 30.32 -2.13
C ALA A 386 34.43 29.71 -2.57
N THR A 387 35.04 28.86 -1.73
CA THR A 387 36.26 28.12 -2.08
C THR A 387 36.02 27.19 -3.28
N LYS A 388 34.95 26.40 -3.27
CA LYS A 388 34.60 25.51 -4.39
C LYS A 388 34.28 26.28 -5.68
N GLU A 389 33.59 27.41 -5.58
CA GLU A 389 33.32 28.28 -6.73
C GLU A 389 34.62 28.85 -7.31
N ALA A 390 35.56 29.27 -6.46
CA ALA A 390 36.87 29.76 -6.87
C ALA A 390 37.70 28.65 -7.54
N GLU A 391 37.75 27.45 -6.96
CA GLU A 391 38.41 26.27 -7.54
C GLU A 391 37.83 25.90 -8.91
N LYS A 392 36.49 25.87 -9.03
CA LYS A 392 35.82 25.59 -10.30
C LYS A 392 36.12 26.66 -11.34
N LYS A 393 36.13 27.93 -10.96
CA LYS A 393 36.49 29.04 -11.86
C LYS A 393 37.95 28.96 -12.30
N ALA A 394 38.87 28.63 -11.40
CA ALA A 394 40.29 28.44 -11.71
C ALA A 394 40.49 27.25 -12.65
N SER A 395 39.86 26.11 -12.37
CA SER A 395 39.91 24.92 -13.22
C SER A 395 39.34 25.19 -14.62
N ALA A 396 38.21 25.89 -14.71
CA ALA A 396 37.62 26.29 -15.98
C ALA A 396 38.53 27.25 -16.77
N ALA A 397 39.23 28.17 -16.09
CA ALA A 397 40.20 29.05 -16.72
C ALA A 397 41.41 28.29 -17.28
N VAL A 398 41.94 27.32 -16.53
CA VAL A 398 43.02 26.43 -17.00
C VAL A 398 42.56 25.62 -18.21
N GLN A 399 41.38 24.98 -18.15
CA GLN A 399 40.82 24.22 -19.27
C GLN A 399 40.61 25.10 -20.51
N ALA A 400 40.08 26.31 -20.34
CA ALA A 400 39.89 27.25 -21.43
C ALA A 400 41.21 27.62 -22.09
N GLU A 401 42.28 27.81 -21.31
CA GLU A 401 43.61 28.10 -21.84
C GLU A 401 44.22 26.89 -22.56
N THR A 402 44.11 25.68 -22.00
CA THR A 402 44.55 24.44 -22.66
C THR A 402 43.85 24.24 -24.00
N ILE A 403 42.55 24.52 -24.10
CA ILE A 403 41.80 24.45 -25.36
C ILE A 403 42.40 25.41 -26.41
N LYS A 404 42.78 26.63 -26.02
CA LYS A 404 43.37 27.59 -26.97
C LYS A 404 44.73 27.09 -27.49
N ILE A 405 45.58 26.59 -26.59
CA ILE A 405 46.91 26.06 -26.93
C ILE A 405 46.78 24.83 -27.83
N ASN A 406 45.89 23.89 -27.50
CA ASN A 406 45.68 22.69 -28.32
C ASN A 406 45.22 23.05 -29.73
N ARG A 407 44.34 24.04 -29.91
CA ARG A 407 43.94 24.51 -31.25
C ARG A 407 45.12 25.05 -32.06
N GLN A 408 46.05 25.76 -31.42
CA GLN A 408 47.25 26.25 -32.08
C GLN A 408 48.15 25.06 -32.50
N ASN A 409 48.36 24.10 -31.60
CA ASN A 409 49.15 22.90 -31.87
C ASN A 409 48.55 22.07 -33.00
N GLU A 410 47.24 21.81 -32.99
CA GLU A 410 46.54 21.07 -34.05
C GLU A 410 46.66 21.74 -35.42
N LEU A 411 46.68 23.07 -35.46
CA LEU A 411 46.89 23.83 -36.69
C LEU A 411 48.35 23.77 -37.15
N ALA A 412 49.30 23.89 -36.21
CA ALA A 412 50.73 23.79 -36.49
C ALA A 412 51.11 22.41 -37.01
N GLU A 413 50.65 21.34 -36.35
CA GLU A 413 50.84 19.95 -36.78
C GLU A 413 50.28 19.73 -38.20
N TYR A 414 49.11 20.29 -38.51
CA TYR A 414 48.57 20.19 -39.87
C TYR A 414 49.39 21.00 -40.89
N ALA A 415 49.93 22.16 -40.51
CA ALA A 415 50.79 22.95 -41.38
C ALA A 415 52.09 22.22 -41.73
N GLU A 416 52.70 21.54 -40.76
CA GLU A 416 53.89 20.70 -40.95
C GLU A 416 53.67 19.58 -41.97
N THR A 417 52.46 19.03 -42.10
CA THR A 417 52.19 17.97 -43.09
C THR A 417 51.98 18.51 -44.51
N VAL A 418 51.71 19.80 -44.67
CA VAL A 418 51.31 20.41 -45.95
C VAL A 418 52.38 21.34 -46.54
N LEU A 419 53.14 22.04 -45.70
CA LEU A 419 54.07 23.09 -46.11
C LEU A 419 55.52 22.67 -45.92
N ASP A 420 56.40 23.09 -46.85
CA ASP A 420 57.85 22.88 -46.73
C ASP A 420 58.48 23.82 -45.68
N ASP A 421 57.88 25.01 -45.47
CA ASP A 421 58.26 25.99 -44.44
C ASP A 421 57.00 26.45 -43.68
N PRO A 422 56.54 25.66 -42.69
CA PRO A 422 55.32 25.95 -41.95
C PRO A 422 55.46 27.17 -41.03
N ASP A 423 56.66 27.45 -40.52
CA ASP A 423 56.90 28.50 -39.53
C ASP A 423 56.63 29.90 -40.09
N ALA A 424 57.06 30.16 -41.33
CA ALA A 424 56.78 31.42 -42.01
C ALA A 424 55.26 31.64 -42.14
N TRP A 425 54.52 30.62 -42.61
CA TRP A 425 53.08 30.73 -42.81
C TRP A 425 52.30 30.87 -41.50
N LEU A 426 52.67 30.11 -40.46
CA LEU A 426 51.97 30.09 -39.17
C LEU A 426 52.06 31.43 -38.42
N ASN A 427 53.14 32.19 -38.63
CA ASN A 427 53.44 33.42 -37.88
C ASN A 427 53.19 34.71 -38.69
N GLU A 428 53.09 34.64 -40.02
CA GLU A 428 52.80 35.81 -40.85
C GLU A 428 51.31 36.17 -40.89
N ALA A 429 51.04 37.47 -40.95
CA ALA A 429 49.68 37.99 -41.03
C ALA A 429 48.99 37.59 -42.36
N HIS A 430 47.79 37.02 -42.28
CA HIS A 430 47.04 36.62 -43.46
C HIS A 430 45.82 37.54 -43.68
N PRO A 431 45.61 38.09 -44.90
CA PRO A 431 44.48 38.98 -45.20
C PRO A 431 43.10 38.37 -44.88
N ASP A 432 42.92 37.07 -45.18
CA ASP A 432 41.65 36.35 -44.93
C ASP A 432 41.41 36.01 -43.44
N LEU A 433 42.39 36.28 -42.58
CA LEU A 433 42.33 36.11 -41.12
C LEU A 433 42.29 37.47 -40.39
N ASP A 434 41.73 38.48 -41.05
CA ASP A 434 41.59 39.85 -40.52
C ASP A 434 42.94 40.47 -40.11
N GLY A 435 44.02 40.13 -40.83
CA GLY A 435 45.37 40.63 -40.57
C GLY A 435 46.10 39.95 -39.40
N ARG A 436 45.54 38.87 -38.84
CA ARG A 436 46.21 38.04 -37.82
C ARG A 436 47.02 36.92 -38.45
N SER A 437 47.99 36.40 -37.71
CA SER A 437 48.62 35.15 -38.11
C SER A 437 47.68 33.95 -37.92
N PRO A 438 47.89 32.84 -38.65
CA PRO A 438 47.16 31.59 -38.41
C PRO A 438 47.17 31.12 -36.94
N LEU A 439 48.31 31.26 -36.25
CA LEU A 439 48.40 30.90 -34.82
C LEU A 439 47.60 31.86 -33.92
N GLU A 440 47.64 33.17 -34.18
CA GLU A 440 46.83 34.15 -33.46
C GLU A 440 45.33 33.92 -33.69
N ALA A 441 44.94 33.65 -34.94
CA ALA A 441 43.57 33.31 -35.30
C ALA A 441 43.09 32.05 -34.53
N ALA A 442 43.91 31.01 -34.45
CA ALA A 442 43.60 29.78 -33.72
C ALA A 442 43.48 29.99 -32.19
N TYR A 443 44.30 30.87 -31.61
CA TYR A 443 44.22 31.24 -30.20
C TYR A 443 42.89 31.93 -29.88
N HIS A 444 42.45 32.85 -30.73
CA HIS A 444 41.30 33.72 -30.45
C HIS A 444 39.93 33.05 -30.65
N GLY A 445 39.82 31.95 -31.41
CA GLY A 445 38.55 31.20 -31.44
C GLY A 445 38.43 30.15 -32.53
N TYR A 446 37.47 29.24 -32.35
CA TYR A 446 37.20 28.11 -33.26
C TYR A 446 36.91 28.53 -34.70
N HIS A 447 36.13 29.59 -34.90
CA HIS A 447 35.79 30.06 -36.24
C HIS A 447 37.02 30.58 -37.00
N ALA A 448 37.87 31.36 -36.33
CA ALA A 448 39.11 31.87 -36.91
C ALA A 448 40.13 30.74 -37.15
N ALA A 449 40.21 29.75 -36.24
CA ALA A 449 40.97 28.52 -36.45
C ALA A 449 40.49 27.74 -37.68
N GLY A 450 39.17 27.62 -37.86
CA GLY A 450 38.54 26.95 -39.00
C GLY A 450 38.93 27.60 -40.33
N LYS A 451 38.89 28.94 -40.41
CA LYS A 451 39.35 29.66 -41.60
C LYS A 451 40.82 29.40 -41.92
N ALA A 452 41.70 29.41 -40.91
CA ALA A 452 43.12 29.12 -41.11
C ALA A 452 43.32 27.69 -41.65
N ARG A 453 42.57 26.72 -41.10
CA ARG A 453 42.57 25.34 -41.57
C ARG A 453 42.05 25.18 -43.00
N GLU A 454 41.02 25.95 -43.39
CA GLU A 454 40.48 25.96 -44.76
C GLU A 454 41.49 26.49 -45.79
N ILE A 455 42.23 27.55 -45.44
CA ILE A 455 43.31 28.09 -46.27
C ILE A 455 44.38 27.02 -46.50
N LEU A 456 44.81 26.36 -45.42
CA LEU A 456 45.82 25.30 -45.48
C LEU A 456 45.35 24.10 -46.31
N SER A 457 44.10 23.69 -46.15
CA SER A 457 43.47 22.63 -46.96
C SER A 457 43.35 23.02 -48.44
N ALA A 458 43.14 24.30 -48.75
CA ALA A 458 43.16 24.77 -50.14
C ALA A 458 44.57 24.68 -50.76
N ILE A 459 45.62 24.98 -49.98
CA ILE A 459 47.01 24.81 -50.40
C ILE A 459 47.32 23.33 -50.66
N GLU A 460 46.97 22.45 -49.72
CA GLU A 460 47.15 21.00 -49.86
C GLU A 460 46.46 20.46 -51.13
N ARG A 461 45.20 20.83 -51.35
CA ARG A 461 44.45 20.43 -52.56
C ARG A 461 45.12 20.91 -53.84
N ARG A 462 45.68 22.13 -53.85
CA ARG A 462 46.39 22.67 -55.00
C ARG A 462 47.68 21.90 -55.27
N GLN A 463 48.49 21.66 -54.24
CA GLN A 463 49.72 20.87 -54.38
C GLN A 463 49.42 19.44 -54.86
N GLN A 464 48.37 18.81 -54.34
CA GLN A 464 47.97 17.47 -54.78
C GLN A 464 47.51 17.47 -56.24
N ALA A 465 46.70 18.44 -56.65
CA ALA A 465 46.28 18.58 -58.05
C ALA A 465 47.48 18.80 -58.98
N ASP A 466 48.48 19.57 -58.56
CA ASP A 466 49.72 19.79 -59.32
C ASP A 466 50.55 18.49 -59.41
N ARG A 467 50.67 17.72 -58.32
CA ARG A 467 51.33 16.40 -58.29
C ARG A 467 50.62 15.40 -59.21
N ASP A 468 49.30 15.32 -59.13
CA ASP A 468 48.48 14.41 -59.95
C ASP A 468 48.58 14.78 -61.43
N SER A 469 48.51 16.08 -61.76
CA SER A 469 48.70 16.57 -63.13
C SER A 469 50.09 16.25 -63.68
N LEU A 470 51.13 16.36 -62.85
CA LEU A 470 52.49 16.00 -63.23
C LEU A 470 52.65 14.48 -63.42
N ALA A 471 52.05 13.68 -62.55
CA ALA A 471 52.05 12.22 -62.64
C ALA A 471 51.31 11.74 -63.89
N GLU A 472 50.13 12.31 -64.18
CA GLU A 472 49.36 12.05 -65.39
C GLU A 472 50.18 12.43 -66.64
N ALA A 473 50.76 13.63 -66.67
CA ALA A 473 51.62 14.04 -67.77
C ALA A 473 52.80 13.08 -67.98
N ASN A 474 53.47 12.66 -66.91
CA ASN A 474 54.56 11.70 -66.98
C ASN A 474 54.11 10.32 -67.50
N PHE A 475 52.94 9.83 -67.08
CA PHE A 475 52.34 8.60 -67.58
C PHE A 475 52.10 8.66 -69.09
N TRP A 476 51.44 9.72 -69.57
CA TRP A 476 51.16 9.88 -71.00
C TRP A 476 52.43 10.09 -71.83
N ARG A 477 53.42 10.82 -71.30
CA ARG A 477 54.75 10.95 -71.93
C ARG A 477 55.47 9.62 -72.08
N GLN A 478 55.45 8.77 -71.05
CA GLN A 478 56.03 7.43 -71.14
C GLN A 478 55.29 6.55 -72.14
N LYS A 479 53.95 6.60 -72.14
CA LYS A 479 53.11 5.87 -73.10
C LYS A 479 53.37 6.32 -74.54
N LEU A 480 53.58 7.62 -74.76
CA LEU A 480 53.98 8.18 -76.05
C LEU A 480 55.33 7.65 -76.49
N ARG A 481 56.36 7.73 -75.64
CA ARG A 481 57.71 7.21 -75.96
C ARG A 481 57.65 5.76 -76.41
N LYS A 482 56.97 4.89 -75.66
CA LYS A 482 56.77 3.48 -76.04
C LYS A 482 56.06 3.32 -77.39
N ALA A 483 55.02 4.12 -77.65
CA ALA A 483 54.26 4.03 -78.90
C ALA A 483 55.07 4.49 -80.13
N VAL A 484 55.97 5.46 -79.96
CA VAL A 484 56.90 5.94 -81.00
C VAL A 484 58.00 4.91 -81.25
N GLU A 485 58.65 4.42 -80.19
CA GLU A 485 59.72 3.40 -80.26
C GLU A 485 59.25 2.09 -80.91
N GLN A 486 57.97 1.72 -80.78
CA GLN A 486 57.38 0.56 -81.46
C GLN A 486 57.18 0.74 -82.97
N ARG A 487 57.18 1.97 -83.48
CA ARG A 487 56.77 2.29 -84.86
C ARG A 487 57.90 2.87 -85.70
N LEU A 488 58.93 3.44 -85.09
CA LEU A 488 60.03 4.13 -85.77
C LEU A 488 61.38 3.53 -85.34
N SER A 489 62.40 3.66 -86.20
CA SER A 489 63.78 3.36 -85.80
C SER A 489 64.27 4.37 -84.73
N LYS A 490 65.37 4.05 -84.04
CA LYS A 490 65.86 4.88 -82.93
C LYS A 490 66.11 6.35 -83.33
N ASP A 491 66.74 6.58 -84.48
CA ASP A 491 67.08 7.94 -84.95
C ASP A 491 65.82 8.71 -85.39
N GLU A 492 64.86 8.03 -86.01
CA GLU A 492 63.58 8.62 -86.43
C GLU A 492 62.65 8.91 -85.23
N ALA A 493 62.67 8.05 -84.20
CA ALA A 493 61.93 8.25 -82.96
C ALA A 493 62.45 9.49 -82.22
N GLU A 494 63.77 9.67 -82.13
CA GLU A 494 64.38 10.87 -81.55
C GLU A 494 64.07 12.14 -82.37
N ALA A 495 64.09 12.05 -83.70
CA ALA A 495 63.70 13.17 -84.57
C ALA A 495 62.23 13.55 -84.35
N PHE A 496 61.29 12.59 -84.38
CA PHE A 496 59.86 12.86 -84.16
C PHE A 496 59.55 13.42 -82.77
N LEU A 497 60.17 12.87 -81.72
CA LEU A 497 59.91 13.31 -80.34
C LEU A 497 60.47 14.70 -80.04
N ASN A 498 61.54 15.12 -80.73
CA ASN A 498 62.19 16.42 -80.55
C ASN A 498 61.79 17.47 -81.59
N ASP A 499 61.09 17.07 -82.65
CA ASP A 499 60.56 18.00 -83.64
C ASP A 499 59.55 18.97 -83.02
N ARG A 500 59.58 20.22 -83.49
CA ARG A 500 58.70 21.29 -83.02
C ARG A 500 57.60 21.53 -84.03
N ASP A 501 56.40 21.04 -83.72
CA ASP A 501 55.23 21.14 -84.61
C ASP A 501 54.42 22.40 -84.31
N GLU A 502 53.94 23.09 -85.34
CA GLU A 502 53.08 24.27 -85.18
C GLU A 502 51.73 23.92 -84.54
N ASP A 503 51.21 22.71 -84.77
CA ASP A 503 49.97 22.22 -84.15
C ASP A 503 50.12 22.00 -82.63
N TYR A 504 51.37 21.96 -82.14
CA TYR A 504 51.70 21.92 -80.71
C TYR A 504 52.15 23.28 -80.16
N ASN A 505 51.89 24.38 -80.90
CA ASN A 505 52.38 25.72 -80.58
C ASN A 505 53.91 25.77 -80.44
N ARG A 506 54.62 25.10 -81.36
CA ARG A 506 56.10 24.94 -81.38
C ARG A 506 56.69 24.20 -80.18
N ALA A 507 55.87 23.51 -79.39
CA ALA A 507 56.36 22.57 -78.38
C ALA A 507 56.77 21.24 -79.04
N THR A 508 57.63 20.49 -78.36
CA THR A 508 57.94 19.11 -78.78
C THR A 508 56.77 18.19 -78.46
N ALA A 509 56.66 17.08 -79.20
CA ALA A 509 55.63 16.06 -78.96
C ALA A 509 55.62 15.56 -77.50
N VAL A 510 56.79 15.48 -76.86
CA VAL A 510 56.95 15.09 -75.45
C VAL A 510 56.40 16.15 -74.49
N ILE A 511 56.63 17.44 -74.75
CA ILE A 511 56.15 18.52 -73.88
C ILE A 511 54.63 18.67 -74.00
N PHE A 512 54.12 18.59 -75.23
CA PHE A 512 52.70 18.74 -75.55
C PHE A 512 51.84 17.60 -75.00
N CYS A 513 52.34 16.36 -75.05
CA CYS A 513 51.64 15.20 -74.52
C CYS A 513 51.61 15.23 -72.98
N ARG A 514 50.45 15.59 -72.42
CA ARG A 514 50.24 15.75 -70.98
C ARG A 514 48.99 15.04 -70.44
N ASP A 515 48.10 14.63 -71.34
CA ASP A 515 46.81 14.01 -71.03
C ASP A 515 46.42 13.07 -72.20
N GLU A 516 45.29 12.39 -72.07
CA GLU A 516 44.80 11.48 -73.13
C GLU A 516 44.52 12.20 -74.45
N ALA A 517 43.97 13.42 -74.39
CA ALA A 517 43.56 14.17 -75.58
C ALA A 517 44.78 14.57 -76.43
N SER A 518 45.79 15.13 -75.77
CA SER A 518 47.08 15.49 -76.37
C SER A 518 47.82 14.25 -76.86
N TYR A 519 47.82 13.14 -76.10
CA TYR A 519 48.38 11.86 -76.55
C TYR A 519 47.75 11.36 -77.87
N ARG A 520 46.41 11.36 -77.96
CA ARG A 520 45.69 10.98 -79.20
C ARG A 520 46.03 11.91 -80.36
N SER A 521 46.20 13.21 -80.09
CA SER A 521 46.61 14.17 -81.11
C SER A 521 48.00 13.86 -81.67
N VAL A 522 48.96 13.60 -80.78
CA VAL A 522 50.33 13.22 -81.16
C VAL A 522 50.35 11.89 -81.90
N LEU A 523 49.54 10.90 -81.52
CA LEU A 523 49.45 9.63 -82.25
C LEU A 523 48.95 9.79 -83.69
N ARG A 524 48.01 10.71 -83.96
CA ARG A 524 47.58 11.01 -85.33
C ARG A 524 48.73 11.57 -86.16
N LYS A 525 49.51 12.47 -85.57
CA LYS A 525 50.71 13.03 -86.21
C LYS A 525 51.80 11.99 -86.41
N LEU A 526 52.01 11.09 -85.45
CA LEU A 526 52.89 9.94 -85.61
C LEU A 526 52.45 9.06 -86.78
N HIS A 527 51.14 8.84 -86.96
CA HIS A 527 50.63 8.11 -88.11
C HIS A 527 50.94 8.81 -89.44
N ILE A 528 50.71 10.12 -89.53
CA ILE A 528 51.07 10.93 -90.70
C ILE A 528 52.58 10.85 -90.96
N TRP A 529 53.41 10.95 -89.91
CA TRP A 529 54.86 10.82 -90.00
C TRP A 529 55.30 9.45 -90.50
N THR A 530 54.71 8.36 -90.00
CA THR A 530 54.97 7.00 -90.49
C THR A 530 54.52 6.79 -91.93
N GLN A 531 53.49 7.49 -92.41
CA GLN A 531 53.09 7.41 -93.82
C GLN A 531 54.01 8.24 -94.73
N ALA A 532 54.43 9.42 -94.27
CA ALA A 532 55.32 10.32 -95.01
C ALA A 532 56.76 9.80 -95.09
N PHE A 533 57.25 9.14 -94.04
CA PHE A 533 58.65 8.71 -93.90
C PHE A 533 58.83 7.20 -93.69
N GLY A 534 57.84 6.46 -93.16
CA GLY A 534 57.94 5.05 -92.76
C GLY A 534 57.71 4.00 -93.86
N SER A 535 57.75 4.39 -95.15
CA SER A 535 57.69 3.44 -96.27
C SER A 535 59.05 2.88 -96.67
N GLN A 536 59.90 2.52 -95.70
CA GLN A 536 61.05 1.63 -95.93
C GLN A 536 61.21 0.59 -94.81
N ARG A 537 60.49 -0.55 -95.00
CA ARG A 537 60.59 -1.89 -94.33
C ARG A 537 59.78 -2.02 -93.02
N HIS A 538 58.94 -3.05 -92.78
CA HIS A 538 58.98 -4.46 -93.19
C HIS A 538 57.56 -5.05 -93.39
N ARG A 539 57.35 -5.76 -94.51
CA ARG A 539 56.56 -7.01 -94.47
C ARG A 539 57.54 -8.14 -94.09
N PRO A 540 57.34 -8.88 -92.99
CA PRO A 540 57.78 -10.26 -92.91
C PRO A 540 56.77 -11.13 -93.69
N PHE A 541 57.14 -12.37 -93.97
CA PHE A 541 56.15 -13.40 -94.28
C PHE A 541 55.14 -13.56 -93.14
#